data_AF-A0A813C273-F1
#
_entry.id   AF-A0A813C273-F1
#
_cell.length_a   1.000
_cell.length_b   1.000
_cell.length_c   1.000
_cell.angle_alpha   90.00
_cell.angle_beta   90.00
_cell.angle_gamma   90.00
#
_symmetry.space_group_name_H-M   'P 1'
#
loop_
_entity.id
_entity.type
_entity.pdbx_description
1 polymer ?
#
loop_
_entity_poly.entity_id
_entity_poly.type
_entity_poly.pdbx_seq_one_letter_code
_entity_poly.pdbx_strand_id
1 'polypeptide(L)'
;ACPTEVIVYTDGSARFIGADEDIPLVCEQLAIAWGLIWVVEFGPLYGLPVTMRYDCMAAGQGAFGTARAPRGGEGQADASISMFLCHLRQLAASRVTLSHDHIKAHAGHVANELCDELAKRARRCEAARSGDLLPDWPKQLFFHPLRAWAWVPVAGTKDLPSLFSFEAEASRMQTSDLVGPEPPSMGAQVAREGCGRVDYGLCFVTFNVLTLLDPRPGTVIAPGTVHPGLRVVAKREVMKRQFQALGASFVGLQETRLREAATLPDAQYYMFHAPADENGHHGVALWVSKDLPYAHCLGKPLFFQSSHFTVNVASGAAVSFWQQCKRLEA
;
A
#
# COMPACT_ATOMS: atom_id res chain seq x y z
N ALA A 1 -35.24 25.02 -7.75
CA ALA A 1 -34.50 23.79 -7.43
C ALA A 1 -33.55 23.51 -8.57
N CYS A 2 -32.26 23.80 -8.39
CA CYS A 2 -31.24 23.57 -9.43
C CYS A 2 -30.74 22.13 -9.24
N PRO A 3 -30.67 21.30 -10.30
CA PRO A 3 -30.21 19.92 -10.16
C PRO A 3 -28.74 19.90 -9.72
N THR A 4 -28.51 19.22 -8.60
CA THR A 4 -27.24 18.97 -7.93
C THR A 4 -26.56 17.73 -8.51
N GLU A 5 -25.83 17.89 -9.60
CA GLU A 5 -24.91 16.84 -10.09
C GLU A 5 -23.49 17.43 -10.17
N VAL A 6 -22.61 17.03 -9.23
CA VAL A 6 -21.16 17.22 -9.37
C VAL A 6 -20.63 16.23 -10.41
N ILE A 7 -19.42 16.50 -10.90
CA ILE A 7 -18.69 15.77 -11.93
C ILE A 7 -18.28 14.40 -11.40
N VAL A 8 -19.25 13.53 -11.24
CA VAL A 8 -19.03 12.10 -11.16
C VAL A 8 -19.15 11.60 -12.58
N TYR A 9 -18.04 11.16 -13.17
CA TYR A 9 -18.11 10.39 -14.41
C TYR A 9 -18.95 9.16 -14.09
N THR A 10 -20.14 9.03 -14.67
CA THR A 10 -20.95 7.82 -14.47
C THR A 10 -20.27 6.64 -15.15
N ASP A 11 -20.63 5.40 -14.80
CA ASP A 11 -20.02 4.17 -15.36
C ASP A 11 -19.98 4.15 -16.92
N GLY A 12 -20.95 4.81 -17.56
CA GLY A 12 -21.00 5.02 -19.02
C GLY A 12 -19.97 6.01 -19.60
N SER A 13 -19.34 6.84 -18.76
CA SER A 13 -18.31 7.80 -19.19
C SER A 13 -16.99 7.11 -19.50
N ALA A 14 -16.30 7.55 -20.57
CA ALA A 14 -14.95 7.09 -20.91
C ALA A 14 -13.91 7.34 -19.79
N ARG A 15 -14.24 8.20 -18.82
CA ARG A 15 -13.32 8.71 -17.78
C ARG A 15 -13.67 8.24 -16.37
N PHE A 16 -14.56 7.26 -16.26
CA PHE A 16 -14.94 6.67 -14.98
C PHE A 16 -13.79 5.85 -14.38
N ILE A 17 -13.49 6.10 -13.10
CA ILE A 17 -12.45 5.41 -12.32
C ILE A 17 -12.94 5.05 -10.90
N GLY A 18 -14.20 4.64 -10.78
CA GLY A 18 -14.75 4.13 -9.51
C GLY A 18 -15.28 5.19 -8.54
N ALA A 19 -15.55 6.40 -9.02
CA ALA A 19 -16.26 7.40 -8.25
C ALA A 19 -17.77 7.11 -8.35
N ASP A 20 -18.32 6.29 -7.47
CA ASP A 20 -19.74 5.91 -7.53
C ASP A 20 -20.68 6.89 -6.81
N GLU A 21 -20.13 7.74 -5.95
CA GLU A 21 -20.88 8.65 -5.09
C GLU A 21 -20.42 10.10 -5.24
N ASP A 22 -21.38 11.03 -5.27
CA ASP A 22 -21.14 12.48 -5.21
C ASP A 22 -21.06 12.95 -3.76
N ILE A 23 -20.02 12.51 -3.05
CA ILE A 23 -19.70 12.96 -1.69
C ILE A 23 -18.36 13.69 -1.66
N PRO A 24 -18.16 14.65 -0.74
CA PRO A 24 -16.92 15.44 -0.68
C PRO A 24 -15.65 14.59 -0.70
N LEU A 25 -15.62 13.50 0.05
CA LEU A 25 -14.45 12.61 0.11
C LEU A 25 -14.10 11.99 -1.24
N VAL A 26 -15.10 11.52 -2.02
CA VAL A 26 -14.88 10.92 -3.34
C VAL A 26 -14.40 11.98 -4.33
N CYS A 27 -14.91 13.21 -4.25
CA CYS A 27 -14.42 14.32 -5.08
C CYS A 27 -12.93 14.63 -4.80
N GLU A 28 -12.53 14.65 -3.53
CA GLU A 28 -11.13 14.83 -3.13
C GLU A 28 -10.25 13.68 -3.62
N GLN A 29 -10.74 12.44 -3.52
CA GLN A 29 -10.06 11.26 -4.07
C GLN A 29 -9.92 11.33 -5.59
N LEU A 30 -10.94 11.81 -6.29
CA LEU A 30 -10.93 11.98 -7.74
C LEU A 30 -9.91 13.05 -8.16
N ALA A 31 -9.83 14.16 -7.44
CA ALA A 31 -8.83 15.20 -7.67
C ALA A 31 -7.41 14.65 -7.52
N ILE A 32 -7.16 13.86 -6.47
CA ILE A 32 -5.87 13.20 -6.26
C ILE A 32 -5.59 12.17 -7.37
N ALA A 33 -6.59 11.39 -7.79
CA ALA A 33 -6.42 10.39 -8.84
C ALA A 33 -5.99 11.03 -10.15
N TRP A 34 -6.66 12.10 -10.59
CA TRP A 34 -6.30 12.82 -11.81
C TRP A 34 -4.96 13.54 -11.71
N GLY A 35 -4.61 14.07 -10.52
CA GLY A 35 -3.27 14.58 -10.28
C GLY A 35 -2.19 13.51 -10.45
N LEU A 36 -2.40 12.31 -9.90
CA LEU A 36 -1.47 11.17 -10.08
C LEU A 36 -1.40 10.70 -11.53
N ILE A 37 -2.54 10.63 -12.25
CA ILE A 37 -2.60 10.28 -13.67
C ILE A 37 -1.75 11.25 -14.49
N TRP A 38 -1.87 12.55 -14.24
CA TRP A 38 -1.04 13.56 -14.91
C TRP A 38 0.45 13.36 -14.62
N VAL A 39 0.79 13.06 -13.37
CA VAL A 39 2.18 12.75 -12.97
C VAL A 39 2.70 11.50 -13.68
N VAL A 40 1.91 10.45 -13.83
CA VAL A 40 2.29 9.22 -14.53
C VAL A 40 2.56 9.47 -16.02
N GLU A 41 1.70 10.28 -16.65
CA GLU A 41 1.73 10.57 -18.08
C GLU A 41 2.86 11.54 -18.45
N PHE A 42 2.93 12.67 -17.75
CA PHE A 42 3.76 13.80 -18.15
C PHE A 42 4.94 14.04 -17.22
N GLY A 43 4.84 13.65 -15.94
CA GLY A 43 5.89 13.87 -14.93
C GLY A 43 7.28 13.40 -15.35
N PRO A 44 7.46 12.18 -15.91
CA PRO A 44 8.77 11.67 -16.29
C PRO A 44 9.51 12.52 -17.32
N LEU A 45 8.77 13.21 -18.21
CA LEU A 45 9.36 14.05 -19.24
C LEU A 45 10.12 15.24 -18.67
N TYR A 46 9.72 15.72 -17.49
CA TYR A 46 10.36 16.85 -16.84
C TYR A 46 11.58 16.43 -16.02
N GLY A 47 11.68 15.17 -15.60
CA GLY A 47 12.80 14.66 -14.79
C GLY A 47 12.94 15.34 -13.41
N LEU A 48 11.89 16.00 -12.92
CA LEU A 48 11.89 16.72 -11.66
C LEU A 48 11.17 15.94 -10.55
N PRO A 49 11.57 16.10 -9.28
CA PRO A 49 10.77 15.64 -8.15
C PRO A 49 9.39 16.29 -8.14
N VAL A 50 8.37 15.52 -7.76
CA VAL A 50 6.98 15.99 -7.71
C VAL A 50 6.47 15.90 -6.27
N THR A 51 5.95 17.01 -5.75
CA THR A 51 5.26 17.05 -4.45
C THR A 51 3.77 17.23 -4.66
N MET A 52 2.97 16.27 -4.21
CA MET A 52 1.52 16.36 -4.25
C MET A 52 0.97 17.00 -2.96
N ARG A 53 0.29 18.13 -3.09
CA ARG A 53 -0.30 18.85 -1.94
C ARG A 53 -1.81 18.71 -1.93
N TYR A 54 -2.37 18.47 -0.77
CA TYR A 54 -3.81 18.29 -0.55
C TYR A 54 -4.22 18.86 0.81
N ASP A 55 -5.47 19.30 0.94
CA ASP A 55 -6.04 19.79 2.20
C ASP A 55 -6.98 18.75 2.87
N CYS A 56 -7.55 17.84 2.09
CA CYS A 56 -8.30 16.69 2.60
C CYS A 56 -7.35 15.59 3.11
N MET A 57 -7.14 15.55 4.44
CA MET A 57 -6.32 14.52 5.09
C MET A 57 -6.80 13.10 4.78
N ALA A 58 -8.10 12.84 4.83
CA ALA A 58 -8.63 11.48 4.64
C ALA A 58 -8.32 10.92 3.25
N ALA A 59 -8.49 11.73 2.20
CA ALA A 59 -8.18 11.32 0.83
C ALA A 59 -6.67 11.19 0.62
N GLY A 60 -5.89 12.21 0.99
CA GLY A 60 -4.45 12.21 0.73
C GLY A 60 -3.67 11.25 1.61
N GLN A 61 -3.91 11.24 2.92
CA GLN A 61 -3.22 10.30 3.81
C GLN A 61 -3.57 8.85 3.50
N GLY A 62 -4.81 8.59 3.07
CA GLY A 62 -5.26 7.29 2.57
C GLY A 62 -4.51 6.88 1.30
N ALA A 63 -4.45 7.76 0.29
CA ALA A 63 -3.74 7.50 -0.97
C ALA A 63 -2.25 7.24 -0.77
N PHE A 64 -1.61 8.00 0.12
CA PHE A 64 -0.17 7.92 0.42
C PHE A 64 0.20 6.94 1.54
N GLY A 65 -0.76 6.16 2.04
CA GLY A 65 -0.50 5.08 3.01
C GLY A 65 -0.03 5.57 4.38
N THR A 66 -0.21 6.86 4.70
CA THR A 66 0.08 7.41 6.04
C THR A 66 -1.08 7.18 7.01
N ALA A 67 -2.29 7.01 6.48
CA ALA A 67 -3.46 6.54 7.19
C ALA A 67 -4.13 5.41 6.39
N ARG A 68 -5.07 4.71 7.04
CA ARG A 68 -5.89 3.72 6.37
C ARG A 68 -6.69 4.39 5.24
N ALA A 69 -6.63 3.83 4.03
CA ALA A 69 -7.46 4.29 2.93
C ALA A 69 -8.96 4.16 3.28
N PRO A 70 -9.81 5.14 2.93
CA PRO A 70 -11.25 5.07 3.16
C PRO A 70 -11.84 3.79 2.56
N ARG A 71 -12.62 3.04 3.33
CA ARG A 71 -13.31 1.84 2.84
C ARG A 71 -14.53 2.28 2.02
N GLY A 72 -14.71 1.68 0.83
CA GLY A 72 -16.02 1.64 0.19
C GLY A 72 -16.99 0.74 0.98
N GLY A 73 -18.27 0.73 0.61
CA GLY A 73 -19.28 -0.14 1.21
C GLY A 73 -18.86 -1.62 1.25
N GLU A 74 -19.42 -2.38 2.18
CA GLU A 74 -19.12 -3.81 2.37
C GLU A 74 -19.25 -4.59 1.05
N GLY A 75 -18.18 -5.29 0.66
CA GLY A 75 -18.14 -6.17 -0.53
C GLY A 75 -17.42 -5.62 -1.78
N GLN A 76 -17.06 -4.33 -1.84
CA GLN A 76 -16.42 -3.71 -3.02
C GLN A 76 -14.99 -3.19 -2.79
N ALA A 77 -14.29 -3.70 -1.77
CA ALA A 77 -12.96 -3.18 -1.38
C ALA A 77 -11.96 -3.09 -2.56
N ASP A 78 -11.92 -4.13 -3.41
CA ASP A 78 -10.98 -4.21 -4.54
C ASP A 78 -11.32 -3.26 -5.70
N ALA A 79 -12.57 -2.81 -5.84
CA ALA A 79 -13.04 -1.94 -6.92
C ALA A 79 -13.27 -0.48 -6.46
N SER A 80 -12.76 -0.10 -5.28
CA SER A 80 -12.92 1.26 -4.79
C SER A 80 -11.89 2.23 -5.39
N ILE A 81 -12.30 3.49 -5.62
CA ILE A 81 -11.38 4.58 -5.99
C ILE A 81 -10.22 4.72 -4.97
N SER A 82 -10.47 4.43 -3.69
CA SER A 82 -9.46 4.40 -2.63
C SER A 82 -8.30 3.45 -2.92
N MET A 83 -8.60 2.22 -3.36
CA MET A 83 -7.56 1.24 -3.71
C MET A 83 -6.90 1.61 -5.03
N PHE A 84 -7.67 2.11 -6.00
CA PHE A 84 -7.12 2.57 -7.26
C PHE A 84 -6.11 3.72 -7.09
N LEU A 85 -6.37 4.65 -6.17
CA LEU A 85 -5.43 5.69 -5.76
C LEU A 85 -4.09 5.13 -5.28
N CYS A 86 -4.12 4.06 -4.47
CA CYS A 86 -2.91 3.39 -4.01
C CYS A 86 -2.10 2.84 -5.19
N HIS A 87 -2.75 2.22 -6.18
CA HIS A 87 -2.12 1.71 -7.39
C HIS A 87 -1.54 2.83 -8.26
N LEU A 88 -2.30 3.91 -8.49
CA LEU A 88 -1.84 5.09 -9.23
C LEU A 88 -0.63 5.74 -8.54
N ARG A 89 -0.63 5.85 -7.22
CA ARG A 89 0.50 6.39 -6.46
C ARG A 89 1.75 5.54 -6.63
N GLN A 90 1.62 4.21 -6.59
CA GLN A 90 2.77 3.32 -6.83
C GLN A 90 3.31 3.46 -8.24
N LEU A 91 2.42 3.50 -9.23
CA LEU A 91 2.79 3.75 -10.62
C LEU A 91 3.51 5.09 -10.77
N ALA A 92 2.99 6.17 -10.19
CA ALA A 92 3.64 7.48 -10.18
C ALA A 92 5.02 7.42 -9.49
N ALA A 93 5.12 6.81 -8.32
CA ALA A 93 6.37 6.67 -7.57
C ALA A 93 7.41 5.77 -8.26
N SER A 94 6.99 4.86 -9.15
CA SER A 94 7.89 4.07 -9.99
C SER A 94 8.52 4.89 -11.12
N ARG A 95 7.90 6.02 -11.47
CA ARG A 95 8.26 6.85 -12.62
C ARG A 95 8.92 8.18 -12.25
N VAL A 96 8.59 8.74 -11.08
CA VAL A 96 9.16 10.00 -10.58
C VAL A 96 9.48 9.92 -9.09
N THR A 97 10.36 10.80 -8.63
CA THR A 97 10.55 11.04 -7.18
C THR A 97 9.31 11.75 -6.63
N LEU A 98 8.36 10.97 -6.10
CA LEU A 98 7.09 11.46 -5.58
C LEU A 98 7.13 11.67 -4.07
N SER A 99 6.74 12.85 -3.61
CA SER A 99 6.47 13.20 -2.20
C SER A 99 5.07 13.78 -2.05
N HIS A 100 4.62 13.96 -0.81
CA HIS A 100 3.30 14.54 -0.54
C HIS A 100 3.30 15.36 0.76
N ASP A 101 2.47 16.39 0.81
CA ASP A 101 2.30 17.23 1.99
C ASP A 101 0.81 17.55 2.21
N HIS A 102 0.38 17.51 3.46
CA HIS A 102 -0.90 18.10 3.85
C HIS A 102 -0.74 19.61 4.04
N ILE A 103 -1.65 20.38 3.47
CA ILE A 103 -1.73 21.82 3.68
C ILE A 103 -3.08 22.20 4.29
N LYS A 104 -3.07 23.21 5.17
CA LYS A 104 -4.31 23.67 5.79
C LYS A 104 -5.16 24.43 4.76
N ALA A 105 -6.44 24.07 4.68
CA ALA A 105 -7.41 24.81 3.87
C ALA A 105 -7.51 26.28 4.31
N HIS A 106 -7.69 27.19 3.36
CA HIS A 106 -7.85 28.63 3.59
C HIS A 106 -6.67 29.28 4.35
N ALA A 107 -5.47 28.74 4.18
CA ALA A 107 -4.24 29.26 4.80
C ALA A 107 -3.47 30.25 3.90
N GLY A 108 -4.06 30.69 2.78
CA GLY A 108 -3.43 31.61 1.84
C GLY A 108 -2.49 30.94 0.83
N HIS A 109 -2.56 29.62 0.69
CA HIS A 109 -1.82 28.90 -0.34
C HIS A 109 -2.50 29.10 -1.70
N VAL A 110 -1.95 30.01 -2.51
CA VAL A 110 -2.53 30.43 -3.82
C VAL A 110 -2.93 29.24 -4.70
N ALA A 111 -2.09 28.21 -4.80
CA ALA A 111 -2.39 27.02 -5.61
C ALA A 111 -3.57 26.21 -5.06
N ASN A 112 -3.72 26.10 -3.73
CA ASN A 112 -4.85 25.41 -3.11
C ASN A 112 -6.15 26.17 -3.33
N GLU A 113 -6.14 27.48 -3.08
CA GLU A 113 -7.33 28.33 -3.32
C GLU A 113 -7.74 28.30 -4.80
N LEU A 114 -6.76 28.24 -5.72
CA LEU A 114 -7.02 28.08 -7.15
C LEU A 114 -7.70 26.72 -7.43
N CYS A 115 -7.21 25.62 -6.86
CA CYS A 115 -7.84 24.30 -7.02
C CYS A 115 -9.28 24.29 -6.50
N ASP A 116 -9.53 24.88 -5.33
CA ASP A 116 -10.87 24.98 -4.74
C ASP A 116 -11.83 25.80 -5.61
N GLU A 117 -11.39 26.96 -6.12
CA GLU A 117 -12.21 27.76 -7.03
C GLU A 117 -12.42 27.10 -8.39
N LEU A 118 -11.42 26.38 -8.92
CA LEU A 118 -11.58 25.57 -10.14
C LEU A 118 -12.60 24.45 -9.93
N ALA A 119 -12.56 23.75 -8.78
CA ALA A 119 -13.52 22.70 -8.44
C ALA A 119 -14.95 23.28 -8.31
N LYS A 120 -15.11 24.41 -7.61
CA LYS A 120 -16.40 25.14 -7.51
C LYS A 120 -16.90 25.58 -8.88
N ARG A 121 -16.01 26.10 -9.75
CA ARG A 121 -16.38 26.53 -11.10
C ARG A 121 -16.80 25.36 -11.97
N ALA A 122 -16.08 24.26 -11.94
CA ALA A 122 -16.39 23.05 -12.69
C ALA A 122 -17.76 22.46 -12.24
N ARG A 123 -18.09 22.59 -10.96
CA ARG A 123 -19.43 22.25 -10.42
C ARG A 123 -20.53 23.17 -10.97
N ARG A 124 -20.28 24.47 -11.10
CA ARG A 124 -21.28 25.46 -11.51
C ARG A 124 -21.48 25.55 -13.03
N CYS A 125 -20.47 25.16 -13.81
CA CYS A 125 -20.45 25.37 -15.26
C CYS A 125 -20.01 24.10 -15.97
N GLU A 126 -20.94 23.47 -16.71
CA GLU A 126 -20.66 22.27 -17.49
C GLU A 126 -19.60 22.51 -18.58
N ALA A 127 -19.63 23.66 -19.25
CA ALA A 127 -18.61 24.04 -20.23
C ALA A 127 -17.21 24.26 -19.62
N ALA A 128 -17.09 24.39 -18.28
CA ALA A 128 -15.80 24.45 -17.59
C ALA A 128 -15.22 23.06 -17.29
N ARG A 129 -15.94 21.98 -17.63
CA ARG A 129 -15.47 20.60 -17.53
C ARG A 129 -14.59 20.31 -18.75
N SER A 130 -13.29 20.59 -18.66
CA SER A 130 -12.31 20.30 -19.72
C SER A 130 -12.00 18.79 -19.82
N GLY A 131 -13.02 17.96 -20.08
CA GLY A 131 -12.87 16.52 -20.20
C GLY A 131 -11.98 16.12 -21.39
N ASP A 132 -12.01 16.89 -22.47
CA ASP A 132 -11.39 16.52 -23.76
C ASP A 132 -9.86 16.44 -23.76
N LEU A 133 -9.22 16.87 -22.67
CA LEU A 133 -7.76 16.81 -22.51
C LEU A 133 -7.29 15.66 -21.60
N LEU A 134 -8.21 14.88 -21.05
CA LEU A 134 -7.87 13.79 -20.13
C LEU A 134 -7.62 12.48 -20.89
N PRO A 135 -6.57 11.71 -20.54
CA PRO A 135 -6.29 10.44 -21.18
C PRO A 135 -7.35 9.37 -20.86
N ASP A 136 -7.51 8.40 -21.77
CA ASP A 136 -8.50 7.32 -21.65
C ASP A 136 -7.97 6.07 -20.92
N TRP A 137 -6.65 5.92 -20.80
CA TRP A 137 -6.04 4.76 -20.15
C TRP A 137 -6.46 4.53 -18.68
N PRO A 138 -6.78 5.55 -17.85
CA PRO A 138 -7.13 5.34 -16.45
C PRO A 138 -8.36 4.46 -16.27
N LYS A 139 -9.39 4.61 -17.12
CA LYS A 139 -10.58 3.75 -17.10
C LYS A 139 -10.20 2.31 -17.42
N GLN A 140 -9.38 2.11 -18.46
CA GLN A 140 -8.94 0.77 -18.86
C GLN A 140 -8.15 0.10 -17.74
N LEU A 141 -7.25 0.85 -17.08
CA LEU A 141 -6.48 0.33 -15.96
C LEU A 141 -7.38 0.02 -14.76
N PHE A 142 -8.35 0.88 -14.44
CA PHE A 142 -9.26 0.69 -13.32
C PHE A 142 -9.99 -0.65 -13.40
N PHE A 143 -10.47 -1.03 -14.58
CA PHE A 143 -11.12 -2.32 -14.80
C PHE A 143 -10.16 -3.49 -15.05
N HIS A 144 -8.86 -3.23 -15.21
CA HIS A 144 -7.90 -4.27 -15.51
C HIS A 144 -7.70 -5.21 -14.30
N PRO A 145 -7.70 -6.54 -14.49
CA PRO A 145 -7.50 -7.51 -13.40
C PRO A 145 -6.11 -7.39 -12.75
N LEU A 146 -5.12 -6.90 -13.50
CA LEU A 146 -3.74 -6.71 -13.01
C LEU A 146 -3.44 -5.27 -12.55
N ARG A 147 -4.45 -4.43 -12.30
CA ARG A 147 -4.23 -3.02 -11.87
C ARG A 147 -3.32 -2.88 -10.66
N ALA A 148 -3.32 -3.85 -9.75
CA ALA A 148 -2.46 -3.86 -8.57
C ALA A 148 -0.96 -4.01 -8.90
N TRP A 149 -0.65 -4.46 -10.11
CA TRP A 149 0.70 -4.67 -10.63
C TRP A 149 1.14 -3.57 -11.60
N ALA A 150 0.32 -2.54 -11.82
CA ALA A 150 0.60 -1.48 -12.78
C ALA A 150 1.93 -0.76 -12.54
N TRP A 151 2.40 -0.75 -11.30
CA TRP A 151 3.66 -0.13 -10.89
C TRP A 151 4.91 -0.90 -11.33
N VAL A 152 4.77 -2.14 -11.78
CA VAL A 152 5.90 -2.93 -12.30
C VAL A 152 6.35 -2.33 -13.63
N PRO A 153 7.62 -1.91 -13.76
CA PRO A 153 8.10 -1.33 -15.01
C PRO A 153 8.00 -2.33 -16.16
N VAL A 154 7.50 -1.88 -17.32
CA VAL A 154 7.36 -2.73 -18.52
C VAL A 154 8.68 -3.38 -18.91
N ALA A 155 9.79 -2.64 -18.81
CA ALA A 155 11.13 -3.15 -19.11
C ALA A 155 11.77 -3.94 -17.94
N GLY A 156 11.11 -4.02 -16.79
CA GLY A 156 11.71 -4.49 -15.55
C GLY A 156 12.71 -3.50 -14.95
N THR A 157 13.31 -3.90 -13.84
CA THR A 157 14.48 -3.27 -13.23
C THR A 157 15.55 -4.34 -13.00
N LYS A 158 16.69 -3.96 -12.42
CA LYS A 158 17.69 -4.93 -11.97
C LYS A 158 17.11 -5.93 -10.95
N ASP A 159 16.15 -5.49 -10.15
CA ASP A 159 15.59 -6.25 -9.03
C ASP A 159 14.21 -6.84 -9.34
N LEU A 160 13.54 -6.35 -10.39
CA LEU A 160 12.20 -6.78 -10.78
C LEU A 160 12.20 -7.25 -12.24
N PRO A 161 11.69 -8.45 -12.53
CA PRO A 161 11.60 -8.89 -13.91
C PRO A 161 10.57 -8.04 -14.68
N SER A 162 10.68 -8.03 -16.00
CA SER A 162 9.72 -7.33 -16.86
C SER A 162 8.31 -7.90 -16.69
N LEU A 163 7.29 -7.10 -17.00
CA LEU A 163 5.89 -7.60 -16.97
C LEU A 163 5.72 -8.83 -17.89
N PHE A 164 6.37 -8.81 -19.06
CA PHE A 164 6.39 -9.95 -19.98
C PHE A 164 6.98 -11.22 -19.34
N SER A 165 8.01 -11.09 -18.50
CA SER A 165 8.60 -12.21 -17.78
C SER A 165 7.63 -12.82 -16.77
N PHE A 166 6.81 -12.00 -16.10
CA PHE A 166 5.74 -12.51 -15.22
C PHE A 166 4.68 -13.28 -16.00
N GLU A 167 4.23 -12.76 -17.14
CA GLU A 167 3.25 -13.43 -17.99
C GLU A 167 3.78 -14.76 -18.55
N ALA A 168 5.02 -14.76 -19.03
CA ALA A 168 5.68 -15.96 -19.53
C ALA A 168 5.85 -17.02 -18.43
N GLU A 169 6.26 -16.63 -17.22
CA GLU A 169 6.43 -17.56 -16.10
C GLU A 169 5.09 -18.06 -15.56
N ALA A 170 4.07 -17.20 -15.47
CA ALA A 170 2.73 -17.62 -15.11
C ALA A 170 2.18 -18.64 -16.12
N SER A 171 2.35 -18.39 -17.42
CA SER A 171 1.98 -19.34 -18.48
C SER A 171 2.74 -20.66 -18.37
N ARG A 172 4.06 -20.61 -18.11
CA ARG A 172 4.89 -21.80 -17.87
C ARG A 172 4.41 -22.58 -16.65
N MET A 173 4.13 -21.92 -15.54
CA MET A 173 3.66 -22.55 -14.30
C MET A 173 2.26 -23.17 -14.46
N GLN A 174 1.38 -22.55 -15.23
CA GLN A 174 0.04 -23.08 -15.51
C GLN A 174 0.06 -24.28 -16.47
N THR A 175 1.11 -24.39 -17.30
CA THR A 175 1.28 -25.47 -18.28
C THR A 175 2.19 -26.59 -17.79
N SER A 176 3.00 -26.34 -16.76
CA SER A 176 3.95 -27.28 -16.19
C SER A 176 3.37 -28.00 -14.99
N ASP A 177 3.40 -29.33 -14.99
CA ASP A 177 3.08 -30.13 -13.81
C ASP A 177 4.20 -29.93 -12.77
N LEU A 178 3.87 -29.33 -11.62
CA LEU A 178 4.82 -28.81 -10.63
C LEU A 178 5.36 -29.93 -9.72
N VAL A 179 6.06 -30.91 -10.28
CA VAL A 179 6.95 -31.80 -9.52
C VAL A 179 8.20 -32.09 -10.34
N GLY A 180 9.11 -31.13 -10.41
CA GLY A 180 10.50 -31.41 -10.78
C GLY A 180 11.20 -32.13 -9.60
N PRO A 181 11.99 -33.20 -9.84
CA PRO A 181 12.65 -33.96 -8.78
C PRO A 181 13.79 -33.20 -8.06
N GLU A 182 14.23 -32.06 -8.59
CA GLU A 182 15.37 -31.32 -8.07
C GLU A 182 15.05 -29.84 -7.79
N PRO A 183 15.51 -29.30 -6.65
CA PRO A 183 15.31 -27.90 -6.29
C PRO A 183 16.12 -26.97 -7.21
N PRO A 184 15.61 -25.77 -7.54
CA PRO A 184 16.32 -24.82 -8.39
C PRO A 184 17.60 -24.31 -7.71
N SER A 185 18.74 -24.40 -8.40
CA SER A 185 19.98 -23.74 -8.00
C SER A 185 20.09 -22.37 -8.67
N MET A 186 19.94 -21.29 -7.90
CA MET A 186 20.12 -19.92 -8.39
C MET A 186 21.61 -19.70 -8.72
N GLY A 187 21.94 -19.52 -10.00
CA GLY A 187 23.28 -19.14 -10.43
C GLY A 187 23.64 -17.76 -9.88
N ALA A 188 24.58 -17.71 -8.94
CA ALA A 188 25.05 -16.47 -8.35
C ALA A 188 25.81 -15.64 -9.40
N GLN A 189 25.40 -14.40 -9.61
CA GLN A 189 26.19 -13.40 -10.35
C GLN A 189 26.76 -12.37 -9.38
N VAL A 190 28.06 -12.09 -9.52
CA VAL A 190 28.76 -11.06 -8.74
C VAL A 190 28.37 -9.68 -9.27
N ALA A 191 27.62 -8.91 -8.48
CA ALA A 191 27.27 -7.54 -8.82
C ALA A 191 28.52 -6.65 -8.83
N ARG A 192 28.66 -5.78 -9.85
CA ARG A 192 29.74 -4.78 -9.91
C ARG A 192 29.57 -3.72 -8.84
N GLU A 193 30.68 -3.39 -8.17
CA GLU A 193 30.78 -2.40 -7.11
C GLU A 193 30.54 -0.99 -7.65
N GLY A 194 29.51 -0.32 -7.13
CA GLY A 194 29.23 1.08 -7.39
C GLY A 194 28.55 1.70 -6.18
N CYS A 195 29.18 2.76 -5.66
CA CYS A 195 28.81 3.57 -4.49
C CYS A 195 28.94 2.84 -3.14
N GLY A 196 29.93 3.27 -2.33
CA GLY A 196 30.11 3.04 -0.89
C GLY A 196 29.73 1.67 -0.30
N ARG A 197 30.65 1.00 0.41
CA ARG A 197 30.32 -0.24 1.12
C ARG A 197 29.14 0.01 2.09
N VAL A 198 28.01 -0.63 1.82
CA VAL A 198 26.84 -0.69 2.70
C VAL A 198 26.77 -2.11 3.28
N ASP A 199 26.88 -2.21 4.60
CA ASP A 199 26.77 -3.49 5.31
C ASP A 199 25.32 -3.68 5.78
N TYR A 200 24.62 -4.67 5.24
CA TYR A 200 23.24 -5.01 5.61
C TYR A 200 23.22 -6.01 6.75
N GLY A 201 22.32 -5.80 7.72
CA GLY A 201 22.11 -6.69 8.86
C GLY A 201 20.63 -6.91 9.06
N LEU A 202 20.10 -8.00 8.50
CA LEU A 202 18.67 -8.32 8.56
C LEU A 202 18.46 -9.70 9.16
N CYS A 203 17.58 -9.77 10.16
CA CYS A 203 17.10 -11.03 10.71
C CYS A 203 15.60 -11.16 10.44
N PHE A 204 15.22 -12.28 9.82
CA PHE A 204 13.85 -12.61 9.47
C PHE A 204 13.38 -13.77 10.33
N VAL A 205 12.22 -13.58 10.97
CA VAL A 205 11.53 -14.60 11.74
C VAL A 205 10.17 -14.82 11.11
N THR A 206 9.77 -16.06 10.91
CA THR A 206 8.41 -16.40 10.48
C THR A 206 7.89 -17.58 11.28
N PHE A 207 6.62 -17.52 11.72
CA PHE A 207 5.97 -18.68 12.32
C PHE A 207 4.45 -18.57 12.34
N ASN A 208 3.80 -19.74 12.39
CA ASN A 208 2.38 -19.88 12.65
C ASN A 208 2.11 -19.64 14.14
N VAL A 209 1.33 -18.61 14.45
CA VAL A 209 1.15 -18.18 15.83
C VAL A 209 -0.05 -18.86 16.49
N LEU A 210 -1.04 -19.36 15.73
CA LEU A 210 -2.26 -20.17 16.07
C LEU A 210 -3.08 -19.80 17.35
N THR A 211 -2.58 -18.89 18.20
CA THR A 211 -2.91 -18.72 19.62
C THR A 211 -2.84 -17.26 20.06
N LEU A 212 -2.69 -16.31 19.12
CA LEU A 212 -2.81 -14.87 19.41
C LEU A 212 -4.23 -14.47 19.78
N LEU A 213 -5.23 -15.28 19.47
CA LEU A 213 -6.58 -15.17 20.00
C LEU A 213 -6.80 -16.28 21.04
N ASP A 214 -7.25 -15.91 22.23
CA ASP A 214 -7.77 -16.87 23.21
C ASP A 214 -9.28 -17.03 22.95
N PRO A 215 -9.76 -18.16 22.44
CA PRO A 215 -11.17 -18.31 22.14
C PRO A 215 -11.93 -18.64 23.43
N ARG A 216 -12.66 -17.66 23.99
CA ARG A 216 -14.14 -17.71 24.19
C ARG A 216 -14.68 -16.61 25.11
N PRO A 217 -15.72 -15.87 24.69
CA PRO A 217 -16.83 -15.51 25.58
C PRO A 217 -17.71 -16.76 25.79
N GLY A 218 -17.84 -17.25 27.03
CA GLY A 218 -18.86 -18.25 27.38
C GLY A 218 -18.43 -19.55 28.06
N THR A 219 -17.18 -19.70 28.52
CA THR A 219 -16.81 -20.87 29.35
C THR A 219 -17.32 -20.65 30.77
N VAL A 220 -18.37 -21.36 31.18
CA VAL A 220 -18.78 -21.47 32.60
C VAL A 220 -17.64 -22.12 33.36
N ILE A 221 -16.89 -21.30 34.10
CA ILE A 221 -15.88 -21.76 35.06
C ILE A 221 -16.63 -22.12 36.34
N ALA A 222 -16.53 -23.37 36.77
CA ALA A 222 -16.90 -23.76 38.13
C ALA A 222 -16.12 -22.88 39.13
N PRO A 223 -16.75 -22.33 40.18
CA PRO A 223 -16.12 -21.34 41.05
C PRO A 223 -14.89 -21.95 41.72
N GLY A 224 -13.69 -21.46 41.38
CA GLY A 224 -12.45 -21.79 42.10
C GLY A 224 -11.18 -22.07 41.29
N THR A 225 -11.23 -22.16 39.96
CA THR A 225 -10.02 -22.42 39.15
C THR A 225 -9.73 -21.29 38.18
N VAL A 226 -8.86 -20.36 38.61
CA VAL A 226 -8.30 -19.31 37.76
C VAL A 226 -7.13 -19.93 36.98
N HIS A 227 -7.37 -20.34 35.72
CA HIS A 227 -6.27 -20.51 34.78
C HIS A 227 -5.84 -19.14 34.25
N PRO A 228 -4.57 -18.72 34.40
CA PRO A 228 -4.10 -17.45 33.88
C PRO A 228 -3.88 -17.57 32.36
N GLY A 229 -4.96 -17.50 31.59
CA GLY A 229 -4.87 -17.27 30.14
C GLY A 229 -4.26 -15.90 29.90
N LEU A 230 -3.04 -15.86 29.36
CA LEU A 230 -2.33 -14.61 29.09
C LEU A 230 -3.13 -13.81 28.03
N ARG A 231 -3.72 -12.67 28.43
CA ARG A 231 -4.43 -11.76 27.52
C ARG A 231 -3.54 -11.45 26.30
N VAL A 232 -4.16 -11.30 25.12
CA VAL A 232 -3.49 -11.03 23.82
C VAL A 232 -2.41 -9.95 23.89
N VAL A 233 -2.66 -8.88 24.66
CA VAL A 233 -1.72 -7.78 24.88
C VAL A 233 -0.45 -8.23 25.60
N ALA A 234 -0.56 -9.08 26.61
CA ALA A 234 0.58 -9.61 27.35
C ALA A 234 1.41 -10.58 26.49
N LYS A 235 0.76 -11.41 25.66
CA LYS A 235 1.46 -12.30 24.72
C LYS A 235 2.27 -11.48 23.70
N ARG A 236 1.67 -10.42 23.17
CA ARG A 236 2.33 -9.51 22.22
C ARG A 236 3.58 -8.87 22.83
N GLU A 237 3.51 -8.34 24.04
CA GLU A 237 4.68 -7.73 24.68
C GLU A 237 5.79 -8.74 24.99
N VAL A 238 5.45 -9.97 25.36
CA VAL A 238 6.44 -11.06 25.54
C VAL A 238 7.12 -11.37 24.20
N MET A 239 6.35 -11.53 23.13
CA MET A 239 6.88 -11.79 21.79
C MET A 239 7.80 -10.65 21.33
N LYS A 240 7.39 -9.38 21.50
CA LYS A 240 8.23 -8.22 21.17
C LYS A 240 9.57 -8.26 21.88
N ARG A 241 9.58 -8.52 23.20
CA ARG A 241 10.84 -8.65 23.97
C ARG A 241 11.72 -9.77 23.43
N GLN A 242 11.13 -10.92 23.09
CA GLN A 242 11.86 -12.06 22.53
C GLN A 242 12.46 -11.72 21.15
N PHE A 243 11.69 -11.06 20.28
CA PHE A 243 12.16 -10.64 18.97
C PHE A 243 13.25 -9.58 19.04
N GLN A 244 13.14 -8.64 19.99
CA GLN A 244 14.20 -7.66 20.25
C GLN A 244 15.47 -8.33 20.75
N ALA A 245 15.37 -9.27 21.69
CA ALA A 245 16.51 -10.02 22.18
C ALA A 245 17.19 -10.86 21.08
N LEU A 246 16.41 -11.34 20.10
CA LEU A 246 16.92 -12.06 18.93
C LEU A 246 17.52 -11.13 17.86
N GLY A 247 17.26 -9.82 17.93
CA GLY A 247 17.62 -8.89 16.86
C GLY A 247 16.79 -9.06 15.60
N ALA A 248 15.54 -9.53 15.71
CA ALA A 248 14.65 -9.77 14.57
C ALA A 248 14.18 -8.46 13.93
N SER A 249 14.69 -8.18 12.73
CA SER A 249 14.33 -7.01 11.92
C SER A 249 12.92 -7.14 11.35
N PHE A 250 12.57 -8.33 10.87
CA PHE A 250 11.27 -8.66 10.29
C PHE A 250 10.67 -9.87 10.99
N VAL A 251 9.39 -9.78 11.35
CA VAL A 251 8.63 -10.88 11.95
C VAL A 251 7.35 -11.09 11.16
N GLY A 252 7.28 -12.20 10.42
CA GLY A 252 6.08 -12.70 9.79
C GLY A 252 5.31 -13.60 10.74
N LEU A 253 4.04 -13.28 10.98
CA LEU A 253 3.13 -14.10 11.77
C LEU A 253 2.03 -14.61 10.86
N GLN A 254 1.83 -15.92 10.86
CA GLN A 254 0.77 -16.59 10.10
C GLN A 254 -0.28 -17.14 11.05
N GLU A 255 -1.51 -17.35 10.54
CA GLU A 255 -2.65 -17.85 11.32
C GLU A 255 -2.90 -17.01 12.59
N THR A 256 -2.84 -15.68 12.46
CA THR A 256 -2.97 -14.75 13.59
C THR A 256 -4.38 -14.73 14.19
N ARG A 257 -5.39 -15.20 13.44
CA ARG A 257 -6.82 -15.19 13.82
C ARG A 257 -7.36 -13.81 14.19
N LEU A 258 -6.64 -12.74 13.87
CA LEU A 258 -7.04 -11.37 14.14
C LEU A 258 -8.14 -10.97 13.15
N ARG A 259 -9.30 -10.56 13.67
CA ARG A 259 -10.46 -10.17 12.84
C ARG A 259 -10.36 -8.75 12.28
N GLU A 260 -9.44 -7.93 12.79
CA GLU A 260 -9.28 -6.55 12.37
C GLU A 260 -7.94 -6.33 11.66
N ALA A 261 -8.01 -5.79 10.45
CA ALA A 261 -6.86 -5.19 9.78
C ALA A 261 -6.61 -3.82 10.42
N ALA A 262 -5.55 -3.71 11.22
CA ALA A 262 -5.15 -2.46 11.85
C ALA A 262 -3.62 -2.34 11.82
N THR A 263 -3.10 -1.17 11.46
CA THR A 263 -1.75 -0.78 11.86
C THR A 263 -1.85 -0.29 13.30
N LEU A 264 -1.62 -1.17 14.26
CA LEU A 264 -1.66 -0.76 15.66
C LEU A 264 -0.44 0.12 15.94
N PRO A 265 -0.62 1.35 16.47
CA PRO A 265 0.50 2.20 16.83
C PRO A 265 1.31 1.49 17.91
N ASP A 266 2.53 1.11 17.55
CA ASP A 266 3.49 0.50 18.47
C ASP A 266 4.78 1.31 18.45
N ALA A 267 5.41 1.48 19.61
CA ALA A 267 6.63 2.28 19.75
C ALA A 267 7.84 1.63 19.06
N GLN A 268 7.86 0.30 18.96
CA GLN A 268 9.04 -0.49 18.63
C GLN A 268 8.93 -1.16 17.25
N TYR A 269 7.72 -1.38 16.75
CA TYR A 269 7.47 -2.02 15.46
C TYR A 269 6.51 -1.22 14.57
N TYR A 270 6.72 -1.28 13.27
CA TYR A 270 5.67 -1.06 12.28
C TYR A 270 4.91 -2.38 12.12
N MET A 271 3.63 -2.42 12.51
CA MET A 271 2.83 -3.64 12.50
C MET A 271 1.78 -3.58 11.40
N PHE A 272 1.87 -4.47 10.42
CA PHE A 272 0.92 -4.58 9.31
C PHE A 272 0.10 -5.86 9.49
N HIS A 273 -1.22 -5.76 9.43
CA HIS A 273 -2.12 -6.89 9.67
C HIS A 273 -3.09 -7.07 8.50
N ALA A 274 -3.16 -8.30 7.98
CA ALA A 274 -4.25 -8.75 7.13
C ALA A 274 -5.22 -9.58 8.00
N PRO A 275 -6.53 -9.28 7.95
CA PRO A 275 -7.50 -9.92 8.82
C PRO A 275 -7.68 -11.38 8.42
N ALA A 276 -7.99 -12.21 9.39
CA ALA A 276 -8.49 -13.55 9.15
C ALA A 276 -9.93 -13.52 8.61
N ASP A 277 -10.32 -14.57 7.89
CA ASP A 277 -11.71 -14.76 7.48
C ASP A 277 -12.65 -15.04 8.68
N GLU A 278 -13.95 -15.21 8.42
CA GLU A 278 -14.94 -15.50 9.47
C GLU A 278 -14.62 -16.78 10.26
N ASN A 279 -13.98 -17.75 9.59
CA ASN A 279 -13.54 -19.03 10.16
C ASN A 279 -12.20 -18.91 10.91
N GLY A 280 -11.54 -17.75 10.87
CA GLY A 280 -10.27 -17.49 11.52
C GLY A 280 -9.04 -17.93 10.71
N HIS A 281 -9.19 -18.24 9.43
CA HIS A 281 -8.09 -18.64 8.54
C HIS A 281 -7.48 -17.44 7.81
N HIS A 282 -6.28 -17.64 7.26
CA HIS A 282 -5.59 -16.70 6.35
C HIS A 282 -5.13 -15.38 6.96
N GLY A 283 -5.35 -15.15 8.27
CA GLY A 283 -4.89 -13.94 8.93
C GLY A 283 -3.37 -13.92 9.06
N VAL A 284 -2.71 -12.91 8.48
CA VAL A 284 -1.26 -12.73 8.54
C VAL A 284 -0.89 -11.38 9.14
N ALA A 285 0.27 -11.29 9.77
CA ALA A 285 0.86 -10.04 10.18
C ALA A 285 2.34 -9.96 9.80
N LEU A 286 2.80 -8.76 9.51
CA LEU A 286 4.20 -8.45 9.29
C LEU A 286 4.60 -7.33 10.25
N TRP A 287 5.57 -7.59 11.12
CA TRP A 287 6.13 -6.60 12.02
C TRP A 287 7.55 -6.26 11.58
N VAL A 288 7.86 -4.96 11.53
CA VAL A 288 9.19 -4.48 11.14
C VAL A 288 9.75 -3.60 12.25
N SER A 289 10.94 -3.91 12.74
CA SER A 289 11.56 -3.19 13.85
C SER A 289 11.89 -1.74 13.47
N LYS A 290 11.62 -0.81 14.38
CA LYS A 290 12.00 0.61 14.29
C LYS A 290 13.39 0.86 14.87
N ASP A 291 13.79 0.04 15.84
CA ASP A 291 14.95 0.26 16.69
C ASP A 291 16.20 -0.47 16.19
N LEU A 292 16.05 -1.41 15.25
CA LEU A 292 17.16 -2.15 14.66
C LEU A 292 17.57 -1.52 13.32
N PRO A 293 18.86 -1.15 13.15
CA PRO A 293 19.33 -0.66 11.87
C PRO A 293 19.34 -1.79 10.85
N TYR A 294 18.75 -1.55 9.67
CA TYR A 294 18.75 -2.54 8.59
C TYR A 294 20.06 -2.55 7.81
N ALA A 295 20.81 -1.45 7.87
CA ALA A 295 22.09 -1.30 7.20
C ALA A 295 22.98 -0.27 7.90
N HIS A 296 24.27 -0.33 7.61
CA HIS A 296 25.25 0.70 7.94
C HIS A 296 25.91 1.18 6.66
N CYS A 297 25.87 2.49 6.43
CA CYS A 297 26.56 3.14 5.31
C CYS A 297 27.58 4.11 5.88
N LEU A 298 28.86 3.89 5.58
CA LEU A 298 29.97 4.71 6.11
C LEU A 298 29.92 4.85 7.65
N GLY A 299 29.57 3.75 8.34
CA GLY A 299 29.43 3.72 9.81
C GLY A 299 28.16 4.38 10.36
N LYS A 300 27.30 4.98 9.52
CA LYS A 300 26.01 5.54 9.95
C LYS A 300 24.91 4.47 9.89
N PRO A 301 24.18 4.22 10.99
CA PRO A 301 23.07 3.29 11.00
C PRO A 301 21.88 3.85 10.22
N LEU A 302 21.24 2.99 9.41
CA LEU A 302 20.04 3.29 8.66
C LEU A 302 18.86 2.50 9.25
N PHE A 303 17.79 3.20 9.61
CA PHE A 303 16.59 2.64 10.21
C PHE A 303 15.41 2.66 9.24
N PHE A 304 14.45 1.76 9.47
CA PHE A 304 13.21 1.79 8.71
C PHE A 304 12.35 3.00 9.08
N GLN A 305 11.70 3.57 8.08
CA GLN A 305 10.72 4.63 8.22
C GLN A 305 9.38 4.15 7.66
N SER A 306 8.27 4.75 8.11
CA SER A 306 6.94 4.39 7.61
C SER A 306 6.83 4.51 6.08
N SER A 307 7.52 5.48 5.50
CA SER A 307 7.61 5.73 4.05
C SER A 307 8.32 4.62 3.26
N HIS A 308 9.04 3.72 3.93
CA HIS A 308 9.70 2.58 3.28
C HIS A 308 8.73 1.43 2.98
N PHE A 309 7.51 1.46 3.51
CA PHE A 309 6.55 0.37 3.40
C PHE A 309 5.32 0.77 2.59
N THR A 310 4.80 -0.18 1.82
CA THR A 310 3.45 -0.11 1.28
C THR A 310 2.81 -1.48 1.41
N VAL A 311 1.59 -1.53 1.95
CA VAL A 311 0.81 -2.76 2.05
C VAL A 311 -0.16 -2.82 0.89
N ASN A 312 -0.06 -3.88 0.10
CA ASN A 312 -0.99 -4.17 -0.99
C ASN A 312 -1.86 -5.37 -0.64
N VAL A 313 -3.14 -5.27 -0.97
CA VAL A 313 -4.02 -6.43 -1.07
C VAL A 313 -4.03 -6.83 -2.53
N ALA A 314 -3.58 -8.04 -2.83
CA ALA A 314 -3.68 -8.63 -4.16
C ALA A 314 -4.63 -9.83 -4.05
N SER A 315 -5.77 -9.76 -4.74
CA SER A 315 -6.66 -10.92 -4.90
C SER A 315 -6.05 -11.88 -5.91
N GLY A 316 -5.55 -13.00 -5.40
CA GLY A 316 -4.94 -14.09 -6.17
C GLY A 316 -3.81 -14.77 -5.40
N ALA A 317 -4.15 -15.79 -4.59
CA ALA A 317 -3.31 -16.80 -3.91
C ALA A 317 -1.96 -16.42 -3.24
N ALA A 318 -1.45 -15.19 -3.36
CA ALA A 318 -0.14 -14.78 -2.90
C ALA A 318 -0.18 -13.34 -2.39
N VAL A 319 -0.29 -13.19 -1.07
CA VAL A 319 0.00 -11.93 -0.39
C VAL A 319 1.48 -11.63 -0.60
N SER A 320 1.78 -10.65 -1.45
CA SER A 320 3.15 -10.23 -1.74
C SER A 320 3.45 -8.92 -1.00
N PHE A 321 4.33 -8.97 0.00
CA PHE A 321 4.92 -7.78 0.61
C PHE A 321 6.14 -7.38 -0.23
N TRP A 322 6.09 -6.22 -0.88
CA TRP A 322 7.23 -5.66 -1.62
C TRP A 322 7.68 -4.34 -1.01
N GLN A 323 8.98 -4.26 -0.75
CA GLN A 323 9.67 -3.09 -0.23
C GLN A 323 10.23 -2.28 -1.40
N GLN A 324 9.78 -1.04 -1.58
CA GLN A 324 10.38 -0.11 -2.54
C GLN A 324 11.38 0.77 -1.78
N CYS A 325 12.65 0.38 -1.77
CA CYS A 325 13.72 1.25 -1.29
C CYS A 325 13.90 2.40 -2.29
N LYS A 326 13.49 3.61 -1.92
CA LYS A 326 13.92 4.82 -2.64
C LYS A 326 15.44 4.88 -2.61
N ARG A 327 16.05 5.21 -3.76
CA ARG A 327 17.47 5.59 -3.84
C ARG A 327 17.74 6.63 -2.77
N LEU A 328 18.64 6.30 -1.84
CA LEU A 328 19.27 7.27 -0.96
C LEU A 328 20.17 8.13 -1.84
N GLU A 329 19.73 9.34 -2.14
CA GLU A 329 20.65 10.39 -2.58
C GLU A 329 21.61 10.65 -1.41
N ALA A 330 22.88 10.39 -1.64
CA ALA A 330 23.99 10.75 -0.77
C ALA A 330 24.51 12.14 -1.16
#